data_AF-A0A538BA09-F1
#
_entry.id   AF-A0A538BA09-F1
#
_cell.length_a   1.000
_cell.length_b   1.000
_cell.length_c   1.000
_cell.angle_alpha   90.00
_cell.angle_beta   90.00
_cell.angle_gamma   90.00
#
_symmetry.space_group_name_H-M   'P 1'
#
loop_
_entity.id
_entity.type
_entity.pdbx_description
1 polymer ?
#
loop_
_entity_poly.entity_id
_entity_poly.type
_entity_poly.pdbx_seq_one_letter_code
_entity_poly.pdbx_strand_id
1 'polypeptide(L)'
;MVSTTISRWRGLPTEHRRWIVVNALVVTAFTNFVLNGLIAWLSVRTQHAVPIWGLPAPGKTNVMTDTVGTFFFLPLFTCAMCTTAVWAQVRAGRLPRLEALAVPRRLAHGRLRRGAVLGVVTAAALSPIAIVVLAVGQLGSVSTTQFVLYKMILGVLLGAVVTPVIAVLAMADHANGEPQVA
;
A
#
# COMPACT_ATOMS: atom_id res chain seq x y z
N MET A 1 27.07 -0.62 23.73
CA MET A 1 25.62 -0.47 23.95
C MET A 1 25.19 0.79 23.21
N VAL A 2 24.81 0.68 21.92
CA VAL A 2 24.52 1.85 21.06
C VAL A 2 23.02 2.05 21.01
N SER A 3 22.54 3.02 21.79
CA SER A 3 21.18 3.53 21.70
C SER A 3 21.04 4.28 20.36
N THR A 4 20.42 3.64 19.35
CA THR A 4 20.16 4.24 18.03
C THR A 4 18.68 4.19 17.72
N THR A 5 17.89 4.87 18.54
CA THR A 5 16.44 4.88 18.37
C THR A 5 15.97 6.32 18.33
N ILE A 6 15.45 6.72 17.15
CA ILE A 6 14.71 7.96 16.84
C ILE A 6 15.56 9.14 16.33
N SER A 7 15.99 9.07 15.06
CA SER A 7 16.08 10.25 14.15
C SER A 7 16.09 9.83 12.66
N ARG A 8 15.33 8.81 12.27
CA ARG A 8 15.33 8.34 10.86
C ARG A 8 14.68 9.33 9.87
N TRP A 9 13.75 10.18 10.33
CA TRP A 9 13.08 11.17 9.47
C TRP A 9 13.90 12.45 9.27
N ARG A 10 14.45 13.01 10.36
CA ARG A 10 15.28 14.23 10.29
C ARG A 10 16.61 14.00 9.56
N GLY A 11 17.09 12.76 9.54
CA GLY A 11 18.29 12.35 8.79
C GLY A 11 18.10 12.25 7.27
N LEU A 12 16.86 12.26 6.76
CA LEU A 12 16.62 12.28 5.30
C LEU A 12 16.82 13.70 4.75
N PRO A 13 17.54 13.89 3.63
CA PRO A 13 17.62 15.18 2.95
C PRO A 13 16.23 15.77 2.64
N THR A 14 16.14 17.10 2.63
CA THR A 14 14.87 17.83 2.47
C THR A 14 14.10 17.44 1.21
N GLU A 15 14.81 17.13 0.13
CA GLU A 15 14.22 16.70 -1.15
C GLU A 15 13.48 15.37 -1.02
N HIS A 16 14.06 14.38 -0.32
CA HIS A 16 13.41 13.10 -0.05
C HIS A 16 12.17 13.26 0.83
N ARG A 17 12.24 14.10 1.87
CA ARG A 17 11.08 14.39 2.73
C ARG A 17 9.93 15.02 1.95
N ARG A 18 10.25 16.03 1.13
CA ARG A 18 9.27 16.69 0.25
C ARG A 18 8.66 15.68 -0.73
N TRP A 19 9.48 14.81 -1.30
CA TRP A 19 9.00 13.77 -2.20
C TRP A 19 8.03 12.82 -1.49
N ILE A 20 8.36 12.36 -0.28
CA ILE A 20 7.50 11.47 0.52
C ILE A 20 6.18 12.17 0.85
N VAL A 21 6.19 13.42 1.32
CA VAL A 21 4.95 14.13 1.66
C VAL A 21 4.08 14.35 0.43
N VAL A 22 4.64 14.83 -0.67
CA VAL A 22 3.84 15.18 -1.86
C VAL A 22 3.45 13.93 -2.65
N ASN A 23 4.41 13.10 -3.04
CA ASN A 23 4.13 11.96 -3.92
C ASN A 23 3.64 10.74 -3.12
N ALA A 24 4.37 10.35 -2.08
CA ALA A 24 4.04 9.13 -1.33
C ALA A 24 2.77 9.28 -0.48
N LEU A 25 2.48 10.47 0.05
CA LEU A 25 1.26 10.69 0.85
C LEU A 25 0.16 11.35 0.03
N VAL A 26 0.33 12.58 -0.47
CA VAL A 26 -0.78 13.32 -1.09
C VAL A 26 -1.26 12.68 -2.40
N VAL A 27 -0.35 12.48 -3.37
CA VAL A 27 -0.71 11.88 -4.67
C VAL A 27 -1.23 10.46 -4.50
N THR A 28 -0.60 9.67 -3.64
CA THR A 28 -0.99 8.27 -3.43
C THR A 28 -2.31 8.15 -2.65
N ALA A 29 -2.57 9.02 -1.67
CA ALA A 29 -3.86 9.08 -0.98
C ALA A 29 -4.99 9.41 -1.96
N PHE A 30 -4.82 10.45 -2.79
CA PHE A 30 -5.80 10.79 -3.81
C PHE A 30 -6.03 9.63 -4.80
N THR A 31 -4.94 9.01 -5.27
CA THR A 31 -5.00 7.88 -6.20
C THR A 31 -5.72 6.68 -5.57
N ASN A 32 -5.40 6.33 -4.33
CA ASN A 32 -6.06 5.24 -3.61
C ASN A 32 -7.53 5.53 -3.34
N PHE A 33 -7.87 6.77 -3.00
CA PHE A 33 -9.27 7.19 -2.81
C PHE A 33 -10.08 6.98 -4.08
N VAL A 34 -9.60 7.51 -5.22
CA VAL A 34 -10.29 7.40 -6.51
C VAL A 34 -10.34 5.95 -7.00
N LEU A 35 -9.21 5.24 -7.00
CA LEU A 35 -9.15 3.87 -7.52
C LEU A 35 -9.94 2.89 -6.67
N ASN A 36 -9.80 2.91 -5.33
CA ASN A 36 -10.57 2.00 -4.47
C ASN A 36 -12.06 2.33 -4.53
N GLY A 37 -12.44 3.61 -4.63
CA GLY A 37 -13.83 4.01 -4.81
C GLY A 37 -14.41 3.52 -6.14
N LEU A 38 -13.69 3.71 -7.24
CA LEU A 38 -14.11 3.28 -8.56
C LEU A 38 -14.21 1.76 -8.66
N ILE A 39 -13.21 1.02 -8.17
CA ILE A 39 -13.22 -0.45 -8.15
C ILE A 39 -14.39 -0.94 -7.30
N ALA A 40 -14.55 -0.42 -6.09
CA ALA A 40 -15.64 -0.82 -5.20
C ALA A 40 -17.01 -0.54 -5.84
N TRP A 41 -17.20 0.65 -6.42
CA TRP A 41 -18.45 1.01 -7.10
C TRP A 41 -18.72 0.06 -8.28
N LEU A 42 -17.73 -0.21 -9.13
CA LEU A 42 -17.85 -1.16 -10.23
C LEU A 42 -18.20 -2.58 -9.75
N SER A 43 -17.64 -3.01 -8.61
CA SER A 43 -17.87 -4.32 -8.03
C SER A 43 -19.26 -4.51 -7.44
N VAL A 44 -19.93 -3.42 -7.02
CA VAL A 44 -21.23 -3.50 -6.31
C VAL A 44 -22.37 -2.78 -7.04
N ARG A 45 -22.13 -2.18 -8.20
CA ARG A 45 -23.16 -1.44 -8.97
C ARG A 45 -24.41 -2.27 -9.31
N THR A 46 -24.30 -3.60 -9.34
CA THR A 46 -25.41 -4.53 -9.60
C THR A 46 -26.01 -5.14 -8.32
N GLN A 47 -25.50 -4.78 -7.13
CA GLN A 47 -25.93 -5.33 -5.84
C GLN A 47 -26.69 -4.27 -5.05
N HIS A 48 -27.76 -4.66 -4.34
CA HIS A 48 -28.48 -3.75 -3.44
C HIS A 48 -27.82 -3.62 -2.06
N ALA A 49 -27.22 -4.72 -1.59
CA ALA A 49 -26.48 -4.78 -0.34
C ALA A 49 -25.30 -5.74 -0.51
N VAL A 50 -24.20 -5.43 0.18
CA VAL A 50 -22.97 -6.22 0.15
C VAL A 50 -22.92 -7.07 1.41
N PRO A 51 -22.97 -8.40 1.31
CA PRO A 51 -22.89 -9.25 2.49
C PRO A 51 -21.50 -9.14 3.14
N ILE A 52 -21.43 -9.27 4.46
CA ILE A 52 -20.14 -9.29 5.16
C ILE A 52 -19.37 -10.57 4.82
N TRP A 53 -20.09 -11.70 4.86
CA TRP A 53 -19.60 -13.04 4.58
C TRP A 53 -20.29 -13.62 3.34
N GLY A 54 -19.54 -14.28 2.48
CA GLY A 54 -20.12 -14.97 1.33
C GLY A 54 -19.06 -15.79 0.60
N LEU A 55 -19.50 -16.83 -0.11
CA LEU A 55 -18.61 -17.56 -1.02
C LEU A 55 -18.28 -16.65 -2.22
N PRO A 56 -17.01 -16.64 -2.69
CA PRO A 56 -16.67 -15.94 -3.91
C PRO A 56 -17.46 -16.53 -5.07
N ALA A 57 -18.24 -15.72 -5.77
CA ALA A 57 -19.00 -16.11 -6.94
C ALA A 57 -18.85 -15.05 -8.04
N PRO A 58 -18.90 -15.44 -9.33
CA PRO A 58 -18.78 -14.47 -10.43
C PRO A 58 -19.83 -13.36 -10.29
N GLY A 59 -19.37 -12.10 -10.29
CA GLY A 59 -20.25 -10.92 -10.16
C GLY A 59 -20.77 -10.65 -8.74
N LYS A 60 -20.38 -11.44 -7.74
CA LYS A 60 -20.70 -11.21 -6.33
C LYS A 60 -19.44 -10.94 -5.53
N THR A 61 -19.48 -9.87 -4.73
CA THR A 61 -18.40 -9.54 -3.79
C THR A 61 -18.95 -9.62 -2.37
N ASN A 62 -18.05 -9.77 -1.41
CA ASN A 62 -18.38 -9.62 0.00
C ASN A 62 -17.30 -8.77 0.67
N VAL A 63 -17.66 -8.17 1.81
CA VAL A 63 -16.75 -7.24 2.49
C VAL A 63 -15.45 -7.93 2.88
N MET A 64 -15.53 -9.16 3.39
CA MET A 64 -14.39 -9.85 3.94
C MET A 64 -13.34 -10.24 2.87
N THR A 65 -13.73 -10.93 1.79
CA THR A 65 -12.79 -11.36 0.75
C THR A 65 -12.17 -10.17 0.04
N ASP A 66 -12.94 -9.10 -0.19
CA ASP A 66 -12.45 -7.90 -0.85
C ASP A 66 -11.49 -7.10 0.07
N THR A 67 -11.75 -7.06 1.37
CA THR A 67 -10.83 -6.45 2.35
C THR A 67 -9.50 -7.19 2.42
N VAL A 68 -9.52 -8.51 2.52
CA VAL A 68 -8.29 -9.33 2.51
C VAL A 68 -7.54 -9.16 1.20
N GLY A 69 -8.27 -9.17 0.07
CA GLY A 69 -7.69 -8.89 -1.24
C GLY A 69 -6.99 -7.52 -1.27
N THR A 70 -7.61 -6.49 -0.70
CA THR A 70 -7.02 -5.14 -0.63
C THR A 70 -5.75 -5.12 0.21
N PHE A 71 -5.72 -5.81 1.35
CA PHE A 71 -4.52 -5.89 2.19
C PHE A 71 -3.32 -6.52 1.47
N PHE A 72 -3.55 -7.40 0.51
CA PHE A 72 -2.49 -7.99 -0.30
C PHE A 72 -2.16 -7.17 -1.56
N PHE A 73 -3.16 -6.90 -2.39
CA PHE A 73 -2.97 -6.31 -3.71
C PHE A 73 -2.58 -4.84 -3.64
N LEU A 74 -3.12 -4.07 -2.68
CA LEU A 74 -2.81 -2.64 -2.60
C LEU A 74 -1.32 -2.41 -2.28
N PRO A 75 -0.70 -3.04 -1.27
CA PRO A 75 0.75 -2.91 -1.06
C PRO A 75 1.58 -3.44 -2.24
N LEU A 76 1.15 -4.51 -2.91
CA LEU A 76 1.84 -5.06 -4.08
C LEU A 76 1.90 -4.03 -5.22
N PHE A 77 0.75 -3.52 -5.64
CA PHE A 77 0.68 -2.55 -6.73
C PHE A 77 1.29 -1.20 -6.35
N THR A 78 1.06 -0.74 -5.13
CA THR A 78 1.69 0.49 -4.59
C THR A 78 3.20 0.35 -4.62
N CYS A 79 3.75 -0.80 -4.21
CA CYS A 79 5.18 -1.05 -4.26
C CYS A 79 5.70 -1.02 -5.69
N ALA A 80 5.04 -1.71 -6.62
CA ALA A 80 5.44 -1.73 -8.02
C ALA A 80 5.46 -0.31 -8.62
N MET A 81 4.39 0.46 -8.44
CA MET A 81 4.24 1.80 -9.02
C MET A 81 5.16 2.83 -8.35
N CYS A 82 5.15 2.91 -7.02
CA CYS A 82 5.96 3.86 -6.27
C CYS A 82 7.46 3.63 -6.51
N THR A 83 7.91 2.37 -6.52
CA THR A 83 9.31 2.04 -6.81
C THR A 83 9.70 2.50 -8.22
N THR A 84 8.85 2.24 -9.21
CA THR A 84 9.07 2.66 -10.59
C THR A 84 9.15 4.17 -10.72
N ALA A 85 8.26 4.90 -10.04
CA ALA A 85 8.25 6.36 -10.02
C ALA A 85 9.53 6.93 -9.40
N VAL A 86 9.98 6.38 -8.26
CA VAL A 86 11.26 6.76 -7.64
C VAL A 86 12.42 6.51 -8.58
N TRP A 87 12.52 5.31 -9.15
CA TRP A 87 13.59 4.96 -10.09
C TRP A 87 13.63 5.87 -11.32
N ALA A 88 12.46 6.17 -11.89
CA ALA A 88 12.36 7.10 -13.02
C ALA A 88 12.84 8.51 -12.66
N GLN A 89 12.54 9.00 -11.46
CA GLN A 89 13.00 10.33 -11.01
C GLN A 89 14.49 10.36 -10.68
N VAL A 90 15.03 9.31 -10.08
CA VAL A 90 16.48 9.16 -9.85
C VAL A 90 17.24 9.08 -11.17
N ARG A 91 16.77 8.28 -12.14
CA ARG A 91 17.37 8.18 -13.48
C ARG A 91 17.35 9.52 -14.23
N ALA A 92 16.30 10.32 -14.03
CA ALA A 92 16.18 11.66 -14.60
C ALA A 92 16.96 12.74 -13.83
N GLY A 93 17.71 12.40 -12.78
CA GLY A 93 18.45 13.36 -11.95
C GLY A 93 17.58 14.30 -11.12
N ARG A 94 16.27 14.03 -11.00
CA ARG A 94 15.30 14.86 -10.26
C ARG A 94 15.18 14.52 -8.79
N LEU A 95 15.76 13.40 -8.38
CA LEU A 95 15.80 12.96 -6.98
C LEU A 95 17.22 12.41 -6.70
N PRO A 96 17.92 12.92 -5.68
CA PRO A 96 19.24 12.41 -5.31
C PRO A 96 19.14 10.95 -4.85
N ARG A 97 20.26 10.25 -4.88
CA ARG A 97 20.34 8.89 -4.34
C ARG A 97 20.49 8.97 -2.83
N LEU A 98 19.79 8.09 -2.11
CA LEU A 98 19.94 8.01 -0.67
C LEU A 98 21.21 7.20 -0.35
N GLU A 99 22.13 7.76 0.43
CA GLU A 99 23.32 7.04 0.91
C GLU A 99 22.93 5.93 1.90
N ALA A 100 23.73 4.86 1.93
CA ALA A 100 23.42 3.52 2.42
C ALA A 100 22.43 3.45 3.61
N LEU A 101 21.20 3.01 3.32
CA LEU A 101 20.28 2.49 4.33
C LEU A 101 20.43 0.97 4.40
N ALA A 102 20.63 0.41 5.59
CA ALA A 102 20.66 -1.04 5.78
C ALA A 102 19.25 -1.63 5.53
N VAL A 103 19.04 -2.15 4.31
CA VAL A 103 17.78 -2.81 3.92
C VAL A 103 17.94 -4.33 4.01
N PRO A 104 17.02 -5.07 4.66
CA PRO A 104 17.07 -6.52 4.69
C PRO A 104 17.11 -7.12 3.27
N ARG A 105 17.97 -8.12 3.03
CA ARG A 105 18.19 -8.74 1.70
C ARG A 105 16.90 -9.22 1.01
N ARG A 106 15.89 -9.64 1.80
CA ARG A 106 14.57 -10.08 1.30
C ARG A 106 13.73 -8.96 0.69
N LEU A 107 13.97 -7.71 1.09
CA LEU A 107 13.30 -6.50 0.61
C LEU A 107 14.14 -5.71 -0.41
N ALA A 108 15.40 -6.10 -0.57
CA ALA A 108 16.39 -5.41 -1.39
C ALA A 108 16.34 -5.74 -2.89
N HIS A 109 15.57 -6.74 -3.33
CA HIS A 109 15.60 -7.22 -4.71
C HIS A 109 14.21 -7.24 -5.37
N GLY A 110 14.01 -6.37 -6.37
CA GLY A 110 12.86 -6.36 -7.26
C GLY A 110 11.55 -5.79 -6.69
N ARG A 111 10.95 -4.82 -7.40
CA ARG A 111 9.70 -4.14 -7.02
C ARG A 111 8.52 -5.08 -6.77
N LEU A 112 8.38 -6.14 -7.57
CA LEU A 112 7.27 -7.11 -7.45
C LEU A 112 7.46 -8.03 -6.25
N ARG A 113 8.67 -8.55 -6.03
CA ARG A 113 8.96 -9.42 -4.89
C ARG A 113 8.81 -8.66 -3.58
N ARG A 114 9.37 -7.45 -3.48
CA ARG A 114 9.16 -6.57 -2.32
C ARG A 114 7.68 -6.30 -2.09
N GLY A 115 6.94 -5.97 -3.15
CA GLY A 115 5.50 -5.74 -3.08
C GLY A 115 4.73 -6.97 -2.58
N ALA A 116 5.06 -8.16 -3.06
CA ALA A 116 4.43 -9.40 -2.64
C ALA A 116 4.71 -9.70 -1.16
N VAL A 117 5.95 -9.54 -0.71
CA VAL A 117 6.31 -9.70 0.71
C VAL A 117 5.54 -8.71 1.59
N LEU A 118 5.50 -7.44 1.21
CA LEU A 118 4.72 -6.41 1.93
C LEU A 118 3.23 -6.73 1.93
N GLY A 119 2.68 -7.19 0.81
CA GLY A 119 1.29 -7.60 0.70
C GLY A 119 0.97 -8.79 1.61
N VAL A 120 1.81 -9.83 1.64
CA VAL A 120 1.63 -10.98 2.53
C VAL A 120 1.69 -10.55 4.00
N VAL A 121 2.70 -9.76 4.38
CA VAL A 121 2.85 -9.29 5.76
C VAL A 121 1.66 -8.43 6.18
N THR A 122 1.22 -7.52 5.31
CA THR A 122 0.07 -6.65 5.55
C THR A 122 -1.21 -7.46 5.69
N ALA A 123 -1.48 -8.40 4.78
CA ALA A 123 -2.64 -9.28 4.83
C ALA A 123 -2.61 -10.15 6.09
N ALA A 124 -1.48 -10.77 6.43
CA ALA A 124 -1.35 -11.60 7.62
C ALA A 124 -1.57 -10.81 8.92
N ALA A 125 -1.10 -9.56 8.98
CA ALA A 125 -1.25 -8.72 10.16
C ALA A 125 -2.67 -8.12 10.31
N LEU A 126 -3.26 -7.64 9.21
CA LEU A 126 -4.51 -6.88 9.26
C LEU A 126 -5.76 -7.72 9.04
N SER A 127 -5.67 -8.85 8.34
CA SER A 127 -6.84 -9.72 8.10
C SER A 127 -7.45 -10.27 9.40
N PRO A 128 -6.67 -10.77 10.39
CA PRO A 128 -7.24 -11.23 11.65
C PRO A 128 -7.98 -10.12 12.40
N ILE A 129 -7.44 -8.91 12.38
CA ILE A 129 -8.06 -7.74 13.01
C ILE A 129 -9.37 -7.40 12.30
N ALA A 130 -9.36 -7.35 10.96
CA ALA A 130 -10.56 -7.09 10.17
C ALA A 130 -11.65 -8.16 10.41
N ILE A 131 -11.26 -9.43 10.50
CA ILE A 131 -12.16 -10.55 10.83
C ILE A 131 -12.84 -10.30 12.16
N VAL A 132 -12.06 -9.99 13.21
CA VAL A 132 -12.60 -9.77 14.56
C VAL A 132 -13.55 -8.57 14.57
N VAL A 133 -13.16 -7.45 13.96
CA VAL A 133 -14.00 -6.24 13.90
C VAL A 133 -15.33 -6.52 13.19
N LEU A 134 -15.29 -7.21 12.05
CA LEU A 134 -16.49 -7.54 11.28
C LEU A 134 -17.36 -8.60 11.97
N ALA A 135 -16.74 -9.58 12.64
CA ALA A 135 -17.46 -10.62 13.38
C ALA A 135 -18.19 -10.05 14.61
N VAL A 136 -17.53 -9.17 15.37
CA VAL A 136 -18.13 -8.53 16.56
C VAL A 136 -19.24 -7.54 16.18
N GLY A 137 -19.13 -6.88 15.03
CA GLY A 137 -20.14 -5.92 14.56
C GLY A 137 -21.51 -6.53 14.26
N GLN A 138 -21.64 -7.87 14.19
CA GLN A 138 -22.88 -8.60 13.86
C GLN A 138 -23.62 -8.08 12.62
N LEU A 139 -22.90 -7.48 11.68
CA LEU A 139 -23.48 -6.94 10.46
C LEU A 139 -23.80 -8.10 9.50
N GLY A 140 -25.06 -8.23 9.10
CA GLY A 140 -25.43 -9.20 8.06
C GLY A 140 -25.02 -8.73 6.66
N SER A 141 -25.16 -7.43 6.40
CA SER A 141 -24.74 -6.78 5.16
C SER A 141 -24.52 -5.28 5.40
N VAL A 142 -23.86 -4.63 4.45
CA VAL A 142 -23.72 -3.16 4.40
C VAL A 142 -24.34 -2.64 3.11
N SER A 143 -24.81 -1.40 3.14
CA SER A 143 -25.26 -0.74 1.90
C SER A 143 -24.08 -0.56 0.93
N THR A 144 -24.38 -0.45 -0.36
CA THR A 144 -23.37 -0.19 -1.40
C THR A 144 -22.58 1.08 -1.15
N THR A 145 -23.24 2.17 -0.73
CA THR A 145 -22.57 3.44 -0.41
C THR A 145 -21.61 3.29 0.77
N GLN A 146 -22.03 2.61 1.85
CA GLN A 146 -21.17 2.35 3.01
C GLN A 146 -19.94 1.52 2.61
N PHE A 147 -20.14 0.50 1.77
CA PHE A 147 -19.04 -0.32 1.27
C PHE A 147 -18.03 0.47 0.44
N VAL A 148 -18.52 1.33 -0.48
CA VAL A 148 -17.65 2.18 -1.31
C VAL A 148 -16.88 3.18 -0.44
N LEU A 149 -17.53 3.85 0.51
CA LEU A 149 -16.86 4.76 1.44
C LEU A 149 -15.82 4.04 2.30
N TYR A 150 -16.17 2.87 2.83
CA TYR A 150 -15.26 2.01 3.56
C TYR A 150 -14.00 1.69 2.73
N LYS A 151 -14.17 1.31 1.47
CA LYS A 151 -13.08 1.00 0.54
C LYS A 151 -12.16 2.19 0.28
N MET A 152 -12.75 3.37 0.09
CA MET A 152 -12.00 4.60 -0.14
C MET A 152 -11.16 4.97 1.08
N ILE A 153 -11.77 4.94 2.28
CA ILE A 153 -11.07 5.22 3.53
C ILE A 153 -9.97 4.18 3.80
N LEU A 154 -10.29 2.90 3.65
CA LEU A 154 -9.34 1.80 3.83
C LEU A 154 -8.13 1.95 2.91
N GLY A 155 -8.37 2.22 1.62
CA GLY A 155 -7.30 2.41 0.64
C GLY A 155 -6.39 3.59 0.98
N VAL A 156 -6.95 4.71 1.42
CA VAL A 156 -6.18 5.88 1.86
C VAL A 156 -5.35 5.57 3.10
N LEU A 157 -5.96 5.01 4.14
CA LEU A 157 -5.28 4.72 5.40
C LEU A 157 -4.15 3.70 5.20
N LEU A 158 -4.43 2.63 4.46
CA LEU A 158 -3.42 1.62 4.17
C LEU A 158 -2.28 2.22 3.34
N GLY A 159 -2.60 2.97 2.29
CA GLY A 159 -1.65 3.68 1.46
C GLY A 159 -0.76 4.64 2.25
N ALA A 160 -1.34 5.42 3.15
CA ALA A 160 -0.61 6.37 3.98
C ALA A 160 0.43 5.69 4.88
N VAL A 161 0.19 4.45 5.30
CA VAL A 161 1.12 3.67 6.11
C VAL A 161 2.19 3.00 5.23
N VAL A 162 1.80 2.30 4.16
CA VAL A 162 2.74 1.47 3.39
C VAL A 162 3.60 2.28 2.41
N THR A 163 3.07 3.35 1.82
CA THR A 163 3.75 4.08 0.73
C THR A 163 5.02 4.80 1.19
N PRO A 164 5.07 5.49 2.35
CA PRO A 164 6.31 6.09 2.83
C PRO A 164 7.43 5.06 3.05
N VAL A 165 7.08 3.89 3.59
CA VAL A 165 8.03 2.80 3.81
C VAL A 165 8.57 2.31 2.46
N ILE A 166 7.68 2.06 1.50
CA ILE A 166 8.04 1.67 0.13
C ILE A 166 8.94 2.71 -0.54
N ALA A 167 8.61 4.00 -0.41
CA ALA A 167 9.36 5.10 -1.00
C ALA A 167 10.80 5.15 -0.48
N VAL A 168 10.99 5.05 0.84
CA VAL A 168 12.32 5.03 1.45
C VAL A 168 13.12 3.81 0.99
N LEU A 169 12.50 2.63 0.94
CA LEU A 169 13.16 1.42 0.44
C LEU A 169 13.57 1.57 -1.03
N ALA A 170 12.70 2.13 -1.87
CA ALA A 170 12.98 2.36 -3.29
C ALA A 170 14.12 3.38 -3.52
N MET A 171 14.22 4.41 -2.66
CA MET A 171 15.32 5.38 -2.70
C MET A 171 16.66 4.75 -2.28
N ALA A 172 16.64 3.71 -1.44
CA ALA A 172 17.82 2.99 -0.97
C ALA A 172 18.30 1.87 -1.91
N ASP A 173 17.48 1.40 -2.86
CA ASP A 173 17.83 0.29 -3.77
C ASP A 173 19.14 0.56 -4.55
N HIS A 174 19.40 1.82 -4.93
CA HIS A 174 20.57 2.20 -5.73
C HIS A 174 21.86 2.35 -4.91
N ALA A 175 21.78 2.38 -3.59
CA ALA A 175 22.96 2.40 -2.72
C ALA A 175 23.64 1.02 -2.60
N ASN A 176 22.89 -0.05 -2.90
CA ASN A 176 23.32 -1.44 -2.71
C ASN A 176 23.72 -2.15 -4.02
N GLY A 177 23.88 -1.41 -5.12
CA GLY A 177 24.53 -1.92 -6.33
C GLY A 177 23.70 -2.84 -7.23
N GLU A 178 22.41 -2.59 -7.44
CA GLU A 178 21.70 -3.28 -8.54
C GLU A 178 22.14 -2.74 -9.93
N PRO A 179 22.56 -3.61 -10.87
CA PRO A 179 22.74 -3.26 -12.26
C PRO A 179 21.39 -2.89 -12.90
N GLN A 180 21.41 -1.89 -13.79
CA GLN A 180 20.29 -1.56 -14.66
C GLN A 180 19.88 -2.80 -15.45
N VAL A 181 18.75 -3.43 -15.08
CA VAL A 181 18.03 -4.28 -16.02
C VAL A 181 16.88 -3.44 -16.58
N ALA A 182 16.95 -3.30 -17.91
CA ALA A 182 15.98 -2.65 -18.78
C ALA A 182 14.59 -3.28 -18.66
#